data_AF-A0A7X7XT39-F1
#
_entry.id   AF-A0A7X7XT39-F1
#
_cell.length_a   1.000
_cell.length_b   1.000
_cell.length_c   1.000
_cell.angle_alpha   90.00
_cell.angle_beta   90.00
_cell.angle_gamma   90.00
#
_symmetry.space_group_name_H-M   'P 1'
#
loop_
_entity.id
_entity.type
_entity.pdbx_description
1 polymer ?
#
loop_
_entity_poly.entity_id
_entity_poly.type
_entity_poly.pdbx_seq_one_letter_code
_entity_poly.pdbx_strand_id
1 'polypeptide(L)'
;GKYHFDGHRNCGVSMSPEESIKIKNICPNCHKPMTLGVLHRVYDLKDRDKINSDNFIPYKSVIPLMEIISQALEKNENSKVVQDEYSKIIGKFDNEFNVLIFLPIDEMKGKMDDRILKLIKNMREGKVITKPGFDGEFGKIEVVFEKEEEKPPSLF
;
A
#
# COMPACT_ATOMS: atom_id res chain seq x y z
N GLY A 1 6.12 -0.15 6.40
CA GLY A 1 7.38 -0.10 7.19
C GLY A 1 7.84 -1.49 7.58
N LYS A 2 9.13 -1.68 7.89
CA LYS A 2 9.74 -2.99 8.19
C LYS A 2 9.35 -3.61 9.54
N TYR A 3 8.98 -2.76 10.49
CA TYR A 3 8.62 -3.15 11.86
C TYR A 3 7.27 -2.53 12.20
N HIS A 4 6.28 -2.63 11.30
CA HIS A 4 4.98 -2.02 11.57
C HIS A 4 4.19 -2.87 12.56
N PHE A 5 4.01 -4.15 12.23
CA PHE A 5 3.32 -5.14 13.05
C PHE A 5 4.30 -5.93 13.92
N ASP A 6 3.74 -6.62 14.91
CA ASP A 6 4.48 -7.61 15.68
C ASP A 6 4.70 -8.84 14.83
N GLY A 7 5.85 -9.48 14.96
CA GLY A 7 6.03 -10.72 14.25
C GLY A 7 7.32 -11.44 14.50
N HIS A 8 7.43 -12.59 13.86
CA HIS A 8 8.60 -13.44 13.88
C HIS A 8 8.84 -13.96 12.46
N ARG A 9 9.82 -13.35 11.80
CA ARG A 9 10.16 -13.54 10.39
C ARG A 9 10.37 -15.01 10.04
N ASN A 10 11.19 -15.68 10.84
CA ASN A 10 11.57 -17.08 10.61
C ASN A 10 10.36 -18.04 10.65
N CYS A 11 9.26 -17.64 11.28
CA CYS A 11 8.03 -18.42 11.36
C CYS A 11 6.92 -17.88 10.45
N GLY A 12 7.13 -16.76 9.75
CA GLY A 12 6.11 -16.11 8.92
C GLY A 12 4.91 -15.58 9.70
N VAL A 13 5.06 -15.34 11.00
CA VAL A 13 3.97 -14.84 11.87
C VAL A 13 4.00 -13.33 11.90
N SER A 14 2.86 -12.71 11.58
CA SER A 14 2.61 -11.26 11.67
C SER A 14 1.24 -11.04 12.29
N MET A 15 1.16 -10.22 13.33
CA MET A 15 -0.06 -10.03 14.11
C MET A 15 -0.21 -8.57 14.53
N SER A 16 -1.45 -8.13 14.71
CA SER A 16 -1.71 -6.83 15.31
C SER A 16 -1.32 -6.85 16.80
N PRO A 17 -1.06 -5.70 17.43
CA PRO A 17 -0.80 -5.66 18.87
C PRO A 17 -1.97 -6.19 19.71
N GLU A 18 -3.22 -6.02 19.27
CA GLU A 18 -4.36 -6.60 19.98
C GLU A 18 -4.32 -8.14 20.01
N GLU A 19 -3.76 -8.77 18.97
CA GLU A 19 -3.64 -10.21 18.84
C GLU A 19 -2.42 -10.74 19.60
N SER A 20 -1.26 -10.10 19.44
CA SER A 20 0.01 -10.52 20.05
C SER A 20 -0.04 -10.44 21.58
N ILE A 21 -0.66 -9.40 22.14
CA ILE A 21 -0.79 -9.21 23.59
C ILE A 21 -1.59 -10.37 24.22
N LYS A 22 -2.63 -10.88 23.54
CA LYS A 22 -3.44 -12.01 24.02
C LYS A 22 -2.62 -13.29 24.19
N ILE A 23 -1.59 -13.47 23.36
CA ILE A 23 -0.64 -14.60 23.43
C ILE A 23 0.67 -14.22 24.13
N LYS A 24 0.66 -13.13 24.93
CA LYS A 24 1.81 -12.63 25.71
C LYS A 24 3.05 -12.37 24.85
N ASN A 25 2.84 -11.94 23.60
CA ASN A 25 3.88 -11.63 22.62
C ASN A 25 4.80 -12.83 22.28
N ILE A 26 4.29 -14.05 22.47
CA ILE A 26 5.00 -15.29 22.15
C ILE A 26 4.54 -15.81 20.80
N CYS A 27 5.49 -16.20 19.95
CA CYS A 27 5.20 -16.77 18.64
C CYS A 27 4.46 -18.11 18.80
N PRO A 28 3.27 -18.29 18.17
CA PRO A 28 2.50 -19.52 18.29
C PRO A 28 3.18 -20.73 17.60
N ASN A 29 4.11 -20.49 16.67
CA ASN A 29 4.78 -21.56 15.92
C ASN A 29 6.00 -22.12 16.67
N CYS A 30 6.83 -21.25 17.25
CA CYS A 30 8.11 -21.67 17.85
C CYS A 30 8.25 -21.34 19.34
N HIS A 31 7.24 -20.73 19.95
CA HIS A 31 7.19 -20.36 21.38
C HIS A 31 8.32 -19.43 21.87
N LYS A 32 9.00 -18.74 20.94
CA LYS A 32 9.98 -17.69 21.26
C LYS A 32 9.29 -16.31 21.27
N PRO A 33 9.86 -15.31 21.96
CA PRO A 33 9.36 -13.94 21.88
C PRO A 33 9.33 -13.42 20.45
N MET A 34 8.28 -12.70 20.09
CA MET A 34 8.18 -11.98 18.81
C MET A 34 8.87 -10.62 18.89
N THR A 35 9.29 -10.10 17.74
CA THR A 35 9.73 -8.70 17.61
C THR A 35 8.50 -7.80 17.66
N LEU A 36 8.47 -6.87 18.62
CA LEU A 36 7.39 -5.90 18.74
C LEU A 36 7.55 -4.76 17.73
N GLY A 37 6.47 -4.45 17.03
CA GLY A 37 6.41 -3.42 16.01
C GLY A 37 6.12 -2.02 16.56
N VAL A 38 6.25 -1.04 15.69
CA VAL A 38 5.91 0.37 15.97
C VAL A 38 4.44 0.50 16.36
N LEU A 39 3.54 -0.26 15.73
CA LEU A 39 2.11 -0.23 16.05
C LEU A 39 1.85 -0.69 17.49
N HIS A 40 2.62 -1.65 18.01
CA HIS A 40 2.56 -2.06 19.41
C HIS A 40 2.91 -0.93 20.36
N ARG A 41 3.98 -0.20 20.07
CA ARG A 41 4.37 0.94 20.90
C ARG A 41 3.30 2.04 20.89
N VAL A 42 2.68 2.30 19.74
CA VAL A 42 1.57 3.26 19.64
C VAL A 42 0.37 2.75 20.45
N TYR A 43 0.06 1.46 20.35
CA TYR A 43 -1.02 0.82 21.08
C TYR A 43 -0.82 0.88 22.60
N ASP A 44 0.39 0.63 23.10
CA ASP A 44 0.72 0.73 24.53
C ASP A 44 0.59 2.15 25.10
N LEU A 45 0.85 3.15 24.25
CA LEU A 45 0.84 4.56 24.64
C LEU A 45 -0.52 5.24 24.42
N LYS A 46 -1.48 4.55 23.78
CA LYS A 46 -2.76 5.17 23.44
C LYS A 46 -3.51 5.56 24.71
N ASP A 47 -3.98 6.80 24.75
CA ASP A 47 -4.84 7.36 25.79
C ASP A 47 -6.33 7.29 25.42
N ARG A 48 -6.64 6.80 24.21
CA ARG A 48 -7.97 6.75 23.62
C ARG A 48 -8.11 5.58 22.64
N ASP A 49 -9.33 5.07 22.52
CA ASP A 49 -9.64 4.00 21.56
C ASP A 49 -10.09 4.52 20.19
N LYS A 50 -10.61 5.75 20.12
CA LYS A 50 -11.09 6.36 18.87
C LYS A 50 -10.38 7.67 18.61
N ILE A 51 -9.93 7.85 17.37
CA ILE A 51 -9.36 9.10 16.87
C ILE A 51 -10.52 9.93 16.28
N ASN A 52 -10.68 11.17 16.73
CA ASN A 52 -11.57 12.12 16.08
C ASN A 52 -10.79 12.83 14.95
N SER A 53 -11.09 12.48 13.69
CA SER A 53 -10.40 13.00 12.51
C SER A 53 -10.58 14.49 12.27
N ASP A 54 -11.59 15.14 12.85
CA ASP A 54 -11.98 16.52 12.53
C ASP A 54 -10.92 17.55 12.94
N ASN A 55 -10.02 17.19 13.86
CA ASN A 55 -8.98 18.07 14.39
C ASN A 55 -7.58 17.83 13.78
N PHE A 56 -7.45 16.97 12.78
CA PHE A 56 -6.15 16.62 12.20
C PHE A 56 -5.98 17.17 10.79
N ILE A 57 -4.76 17.62 10.49
CA ILE A 57 -4.36 17.87 9.11
C ILE A 57 -4.34 16.51 8.40
N PRO A 58 -5.10 16.32 7.30
CA PRO A 58 -5.16 15.06 6.61
C PRO A 58 -3.79 14.72 6.01
N TYR A 59 -3.42 13.45 6.06
CA TYR A 59 -2.24 12.93 5.37
C TYR A 59 -2.66 12.15 4.12
N LYS A 60 -1.75 12.05 3.15
CA LYS A 60 -1.94 11.23 1.95
C LYS A 60 -0.90 10.11 1.95
N SER A 61 -1.38 8.87 1.91
CA SER A 61 -0.54 7.71 1.64
C SER A 61 -0.37 7.58 0.13
N VAL A 62 0.87 7.63 -0.34
CA VAL A 62 1.20 7.44 -1.76
C VAL A 62 2.10 6.23 -1.94
N ILE A 63 1.86 5.50 -3.02
CA ILE A 63 2.71 4.40 -3.49
C ILE A 63 3.62 4.98 -4.58
N PRO A 64 4.92 4.65 -4.60
CA PRO A 64 5.82 5.12 -5.64
C PRO A 64 5.29 4.86 -7.05
N LEU A 65 5.44 5.83 -7.94
CA LEU A 65 4.95 5.71 -9.31
C LEU A 65 5.62 4.54 -10.05
N MET A 66 6.89 4.26 -9.76
CA MET A 66 7.59 3.07 -10.27
C MET A 66 6.88 1.76 -9.90
N GLU A 67 6.42 1.60 -8.65
CA GLU A 67 5.66 0.43 -8.20
C GLU A 67 4.30 0.34 -8.91
N ILE A 68 3.62 1.47 -9.10
CA ILE A 68 2.35 1.54 -9.84
C ILE A 68 2.54 1.11 -11.30
N ILE A 69 3.57 1.62 -11.97
CA ILE A 69 3.88 1.27 -13.37
C ILE A 69 4.27 -0.19 -13.49
N SER A 70 5.14 -0.66 -12.58
CA SER A 70 5.56 -2.06 -12.47
C SER A 70 4.35 -2.99 -12.37
N GLN A 71 3.40 -2.65 -11.49
CA GLN A 71 2.16 -3.39 -11.32
C GLN A 71 1.25 -3.31 -12.57
N ALA A 72 1.10 -2.14 -13.17
CA ALA A 72 0.29 -1.93 -14.38
C ALA A 72 0.78 -2.75 -15.59
N LEU A 73 2.09 -2.84 -15.75
CA LEU A 73 2.76 -3.50 -16.86
C LEU A 73 3.12 -4.96 -16.59
N GLU A 74 2.90 -5.45 -15.37
CA GLU A 74 3.29 -6.78 -14.90
C GLU A 74 4.79 -7.05 -15.18
N LYS A 75 5.63 -6.05 -14.91
CA LYS A 75 7.09 -6.11 -15.09
C LYS A 75 7.79 -5.95 -13.75
N ASN A 76 9.10 -6.20 -13.73
CA ASN A 76 9.92 -5.87 -12.57
C ASN A 76 10.10 -4.35 -12.49
N GLU A 77 10.01 -3.79 -11.29
CA GLU A 77 10.19 -2.35 -11.03
C GLU A 77 11.53 -1.83 -11.57
N ASN A 78 12.60 -2.62 -11.48
CA ASN A 78 13.93 -2.26 -11.98
C ASN A 78 14.13 -2.53 -13.47
N SER A 79 13.09 -2.95 -14.20
CA SER A 79 13.20 -3.19 -15.64
C SER A 79 13.31 -1.88 -16.41
N LYS A 80 14.06 -1.91 -17.51
CA LYS A 80 14.21 -0.76 -18.41
C LYS A 80 12.86 -0.22 -18.90
N VAL A 81 11.90 -1.12 -19.16
CA VAL A 81 10.55 -0.75 -19.60
C VAL A 81 9.82 0.12 -18.57
N VAL A 82 9.92 -0.21 -17.28
CA VAL A 82 9.31 0.57 -16.19
C VAL A 82 10.04 1.91 -16.02
N GLN A 83 11.37 1.92 -16.06
CA GLN A 83 12.17 3.14 -15.94
C GLN A 83 11.92 4.13 -17.10
N ASP A 84 11.81 3.63 -18.32
CA ASP A 84 11.54 4.45 -19.51
C ASP A 84 10.12 5.05 -19.42
N GLU A 85 9.11 4.28 -19.02
CA GLU A 85 7.73 4.80 -18.88
C GLU A 85 7.62 5.79 -17.72
N TYR A 86 8.30 5.53 -16.59
CA TYR A 86 8.39 6.49 -15.48
C TYR A 86 8.99 7.82 -15.93
N SER A 87 10.14 7.78 -16.61
CA SER A 87 10.84 8.96 -17.11
C SER A 87 9.96 9.76 -18.08
N LYS A 88 9.22 9.07 -18.95
CA LYS A 88 8.26 9.68 -19.88
C LYS A 88 7.10 10.35 -19.15
N ILE A 89 6.54 9.71 -18.12
CA ILE A 89 5.42 10.27 -17.34
C ILE A 89 5.87 11.53 -16.59
N ILE A 90 6.97 11.47 -15.83
CA ILE A 90 7.45 12.66 -15.11
C ILE A 90 7.90 13.76 -16.07
N GLY A 91 8.54 13.42 -17.20
CA GLY A 91 8.92 14.42 -18.22
C GLY A 91 7.71 15.12 -18.85
N LYS A 92 6.54 14.48 -18.87
CA LYS A 92 5.30 15.04 -19.40
C LYS A 92 4.49 15.82 -18.37
N PHE A 93 4.58 15.44 -17.09
CA PHE A 93 3.76 15.96 -16.00
C PHE A 93 4.58 16.56 -14.86
N ASP A 94 5.79 17.03 -15.17
CA ASP A 94 6.79 17.63 -14.29
C ASP A 94 7.45 16.66 -13.28
N ASN A 95 6.69 16.18 -12.29
CA ASN A 95 7.25 15.32 -11.24
C ASN A 95 6.25 14.29 -10.71
N GLU A 96 6.77 13.29 -9.98
CA GLU A 96 5.97 12.19 -9.44
C GLU A 96 4.87 12.67 -8.48
N PHE A 97 5.18 13.58 -7.55
CA PHE A 97 4.17 14.07 -6.61
C PHE A 97 3.04 14.80 -7.32
N ASN A 98 3.33 15.55 -8.39
CA ASN A 98 2.30 16.16 -9.23
C ASN A 98 1.35 15.10 -9.81
N VAL A 99 1.90 14.05 -10.41
CA VAL A 99 1.14 12.94 -10.98
C VAL A 99 0.34 12.16 -9.92
N LEU A 100 0.89 11.94 -8.73
CA LEU A 100 0.25 11.11 -7.71
C LEU A 100 -0.75 11.88 -6.83
N ILE A 101 -0.56 13.19 -6.64
CA ILE A 101 -1.28 13.95 -5.59
C ILE A 101 -2.13 15.09 -6.15
N PHE A 102 -1.60 15.86 -7.10
CA PHE A 102 -2.12 17.20 -7.41
C PHE A 102 -2.89 17.24 -8.73
N LEU A 103 -2.37 16.60 -9.77
CA LEU A 103 -2.91 16.71 -11.13
C LEU A 103 -4.28 16.02 -11.25
N PRO A 104 -5.33 16.67 -11.79
CA PRO A 104 -6.62 16.03 -12.01
C PRO A 104 -6.53 14.80 -12.94
N ILE A 105 -7.35 13.77 -12.69
CA ILE A 105 -7.35 12.53 -13.50
C ILE A 105 -7.66 12.83 -14.98
N ASP A 106 -8.59 13.77 -15.24
CA ASP A 106 -8.99 14.13 -16.60
C ASP A 106 -7.86 14.75 -17.42
N GLU A 107 -6.93 15.46 -16.77
CA GLU A 107 -5.76 16.04 -17.45
C GLU A 107 -4.74 15.00 -17.90
N MET A 108 -4.75 13.80 -17.28
CA MET A 108 -3.87 12.68 -17.60
C MET A 108 -4.51 11.69 -18.58
N LYS A 109 -5.83 11.76 -18.79
CA LYS A 109 -6.57 10.86 -19.66
C LYS A 109 -6.10 10.95 -21.11
N GLY A 110 -5.86 9.80 -21.75
CA GLY A 110 -5.34 9.70 -23.12
C GLY A 110 -3.89 10.17 -23.29
N LYS A 111 -3.18 10.50 -22.20
CA LYS A 111 -1.80 10.97 -22.22
C LYS A 111 -0.79 9.97 -21.65
N MET A 112 -1.25 8.87 -21.06
CA MET A 112 -0.47 7.74 -20.54
C MET A 112 -1.28 6.44 -20.73
N ASP A 113 -0.69 5.30 -20.39
CA ASP A 113 -1.40 4.01 -20.40
C ASP A 113 -2.61 4.02 -19.44
N ASP A 114 -3.76 3.54 -19.90
CA ASP A 114 -5.01 3.56 -19.14
C ASP A 114 -4.95 2.69 -17.87
N ARG A 115 -4.12 1.63 -17.86
CA ARG A 115 -3.92 0.79 -16.66
C ARG A 115 -3.16 1.57 -15.59
N ILE A 116 -2.12 2.31 -15.97
CA ILE A 116 -1.36 3.17 -15.05
C ILE A 116 -2.29 4.23 -14.47
N LEU A 117 -3.07 4.91 -15.32
CA LEU A 117 -4.02 5.94 -14.90
C LEU A 117 -5.07 5.39 -13.92
N LYS A 118 -5.60 4.19 -14.20
CA LYS A 118 -6.56 3.50 -13.32
C LYS A 118 -5.95 3.18 -11.96
N LEU A 119 -4.71 2.69 -11.91
CA LEU A 119 -4.03 2.43 -10.65
C LEU A 119 -3.71 3.70 -9.86
N ILE A 120 -3.32 4.80 -10.52
CA ILE A 120 -3.15 6.10 -9.85
C ILE A 120 -4.46 6.54 -9.21
N LYS A 121 -5.58 6.44 -9.95
CA LYS A 121 -6.92 6.76 -9.42
C LYS A 121 -7.26 5.89 -8.21
N ASN A 122 -7.10 4.58 -8.32
CA ASN A 122 -7.43 3.64 -7.24
C ASN A 122 -6.56 3.87 -6.00
N MET A 123 -5.27 4.18 -6.18
CA MET A 123 -4.38 4.57 -5.08
C MET A 123 -4.89 5.83 -4.37
N ARG A 124 -5.24 6.88 -5.12
CA ARG A 124 -5.80 8.13 -4.56
C ARG A 124 -7.11 7.93 -3.80
N GLU A 125 -7.91 6.96 -4.23
CA GLU A 125 -9.17 6.56 -3.58
C GLU A 125 -8.95 5.62 -2.38
N GLY A 126 -7.71 5.22 -2.09
CA GLY A 126 -7.39 4.28 -1.01
C GLY A 126 -7.75 2.83 -1.30
N LYS A 127 -8.04 2.48 -2.56
CA LYS A 127 -8.37 1.12 -3.01
C LYS A 127 -7.09 0.27 -3.15
N VAL A 128 -6.49 -0.04 -2.00
CA VAL A 128 -5.21 -0.77 -1.91
C VAL A 128 -5.32 -1.93 -0.93
N ILE A 129 -4.69 -3.05 -1.28
CA ILE A 129 -4.50 -4.18 -0.37
C ILE A 129 -3.12 -4.03 0.25
N THR A 130 -3.07 -4.04 1.58
CA THR A 130 -1.81 -3.93 2.31
C THR A 130 -1.55 -5.19 3.12
N LYS A 131 -0.33 -5.70 3.04
CA LYS A 131 0.24 -6.66 3.98
C LYS A 131 1.26 -5.93 4.83
N PRO A 132 1.06 -5.80 6.14
CA PRO A 132 1.96 -5.05 7.00
C PRO A 132 3.33 -5.73 7.07
N GLY A 133 4.38 -4.93 7.14
CA GLY A 133 5.73 -5.43 7.38
C GLY A 133 5.97 -5.69 8.86
N PHE A 134 6.82 -6.66 9.16
CA PHE A 134 7.10 -7.13 10.51
C PHE A 134 8.52 -7.70 10.58
N ASP A 135 9.11 -7.68 11.77
CA ASP A 135 10.41 -8.29 12.08
C ASP A 135 11.49 -8.04 11.01
N GLY A 136 11.53 -6.81 10.46
CA GLY A 136 12.52 -6.31 9.51
C GLY A 136 12.21 -6.60 8.03
N GLU A 137 11.09 -7.25 7.71
CA GLU A 137 10.57 -7.40 6.35
C GLU A 137 9.64 -6.24 5.98
N PHE A 138 9.80 -5.69 4.78
CA PHE A 138 8.86 -4.69 4.29
C PHE A 138 7.49 -5.31 4.04
N GLY A 139 6.45 -4.52 4.33
CA GLY A 139 5.10 -4.84 3.91
C GLY A 139 4.97 -4.83 2.40
N LYS A 140 3.90 -5.45 1.91
CA LYS A 140 3.55 -5.44 0.48
C LYS A 140 2.31 -4.59 0.29
N ILE A 141 2.30 -3.81 -0.78
CA ILE A 141 1.16 -2.99 -1.15
C ILE A 141 0.81 -3.34 -2.59
N GLU A 142 -0.47 -3.60 -2.83
CA GLU A 142 -1.00 -3.88 -4.16
C GLU A 142 -2.20 -2.98 -4.40
N VAL A 143 -2.19 -2.21 -5.49
CA VAL A 143 -3.35 -1.40 -5.85
C VAL A 143 -4.42 -2.32 -6.44
N VAL A 144 -5.66 -2.21 -6.00
CA VAL A 144 -6.71 -3.11 -6.49
C VAL A 144 -7.00 -2.81 -7.96
N PHE A 145 -6.83 -3.80 -8.83
CA PHE A 145 -7.50 -3.78 -10.12
C PHE A 145 -8.95 -4.17 -9.88
N GLU A 146 -9.86 -3.19 -9.87
CA GLU A 146 -11.27 -3.50 -10.04
C GLU A 146 -11.39 -4.18 -11.40
N LYS A 147 -11.57 -5.51 -11.41
CA LYS A 147 -12.20 -6.17 -12.55
C LYS A 147 -13.55 -5.48 -12.66
N GLU A 148 -13.82 -4.83 -13.78
CA GLU A 148 -15.21 -4.56 -14.13
C GLU A 148 -15.90 -5.92 -14.01
N GLU A 149 -16.92 -6.01 -13.16
CA GLU A 149 -17.82 -7.15 -13.22
C GLU A 149 -18.29 -7.18 -14.67
N GLU A 150 -17.80 -8.16 -15.44
CA GLU A 150 -18.50 -8.60 -16.63
C GLU A 150 -19.89 -8.95 -16.13
N LYS A 151 -20.85 -8.01 -16.32
CA LYS A 151 -22.25 -8.35 -16.17
C LYS A 151 -22.43 -9.57 -17.04
N PRO A 152 -22.80 -10.74 -16.49
CA PRO A 152 -23.07 -11.90 -17.33
C PRO A 152 -24.07 -11.44 -18.39
N PRO A 153 -23.88 -11.80 -19.67
CA PRO A 153 -24.81 -11.39 -20.72
C PRO A 153 -26.21 -11.73 -20.22
N SER A 154 -27.09 -10.72 -20.22
CA SER A 154 -28.47 -10.90 -19.78
C SER A 154 -29.06 -11.99 -20.66
N LEU A 155 -29.34 -13.15 -20.08
CA LEU A 155 -30.20 -14.15 -20.69
C LEU A 155 -31.65 -13.70 -20.50
N PHE A 156 -31.99 -12.58 -21.16
CA PHE A 156 -33.34 -12.11 -21.46
C PHE A 156 -33.28 -11.26 -22.72
#